data_AF-L8IS54-F1
#
_entry.id   AF-L8IS54-F1
#
_cell.length_a   1.000
_cell.length_b   1.000
_cell.length_c   1.000
_cell.angle_alpha   90.00
_cell.angle_beta   90.00
_cell.angle_gamma   90.00
#
_symmetry.space_group_name_H-M   'P 1'
#
loop_
_entity.id
_entity.type
_entity.pdbx_description
1 polymer ?
#
loop_
_entity_poly.entity_id
_entity_poly.type
_entity_poly.pdbx_seq_one_letter_code
_entity_poly.pdbx_strand_id
1 'polypeptide(L)'
;MKPSLGLRGLLVLFSLPWTCAGNWSVVKVHCSYFWFCAKIKPTLFHNLYMNPDEVFLGDDCSVTYVSPDAHYEFFYYSNKCGIITKTFQETLLLQTKIKYISSNSRDTAEMPVSCVITKQAC
;
A
#
# COMPACT_ATOMS: atom_id res chain seq x y z
N MET A 1 -27.34 58.60 31.66
CA MET A 1 -27.89 57.35 31.09
C MET A 1 -26.89 56.82 30.06
N LYS A 2 -26.54 55.52 30.14
CA LYS A 2 -25.60 54.82 29.25
C LYS A 2 -26.20 54.61 27.84
N PRO A 3 -25.34 54.49 26.82
CA PRO A 3 -25.43 53.32 25.94
C PRO A 3 -24.05 52.64 25.82
N SER A 4 -23.94 51.39 26.28
CA SER A 4 -23.86 50.16 25.47
C SER A 4 -22.54 50.00 24.73
N LEU A 5 -21.53 49.50 25.45
CA LEU A 5 -20.31 48.95 24.88
C LEU A 5 -20.62 47.51 24.45
N GLY A 6 -20.89 47.32 23.17
CA GLY A 6 -20.93 46.00 22.57
C GLY A 6 -19.53 45.43 22.43
N LEU A 7 -19.32 44.19 22.89
CA LEU A 7 -18.39 43.31 22.20
C LEU A 7 -18.89 41.88 22.32
N ARG A 8 -19.32 41.38 21.16
CA ARG A 8 -19.78 40.03 20.88
C ARG A 8 -18.68 39.01 21.19
N GLY A 9 -19.08 37.95 21.88
CA GLY A 9 -18.67 36.56 21.64
C GLY A 9 -17.20 36.27 21.36
N LEU A 10 -16.45 35.91 22.41
CA LEU A 10 -15.32 35.00 22.24
C LEU A 10 -15.84 33.56 22.22
N LEU A 11 -16.15 33.05 21.03
CA LEU A 11 -16.19 31.61 20.77
C LEU A 11 -14.74 31.17 20.57
N VAL A 12 -14.14 30.61 21.61
CA VAL A 12 -12.86 29.91 21.52
C VAL A 12 -13.11 28.65 20.69
N LEU A 13 -12.80 28.72 19.40
CA LEU A 13 -12.76 27.56 18.53
C LEU A 13 -11.63 26.66 19.02
N PHE A 14 -11.98 25.54 19.66
CA PHE A 14 -11.08 24.42 19.87
C PHE A 14 -10.64 23.92 18.50
N SER A 15 -9.48 24.37 18.03
CA SER A 15 -8.74 23.69 16.98
C SER A 15 -8.23 22.37 17.57
N LEU A 16 -9.00 21.30 17.38
CA LEU A 16 -8.50 19.94 17.59
C LEU A 16 -7.23 19.80 16.72
N PRO A 17 -6.04 19.51 17.28
CA PRO A 17 -4.89 19.21 16.46
C PRO A 17 -5.24 17.97 15.65
N TRP A 18 -5.25 18.16 14.34
CA TRP A 18 -5.38 17.15 13.31
C TRP A 18 -4.51 15.96 13.71
N THR A 19 -5.11 14.85 14.14
CA THR A 19 -4.34 13.62 14.29
C THR A 19 -3.90 13.23 12.90
N CYS A 20 -2.66 13.54 12.56
CA CYS A 20 -1.97 12.94 11.43
C CYS A 20 -1.79 11.45 11.73
N ALA A 21 -2.88 10.68 11.67
CA ALA A 21 -2.81 9.27 11.38
C ALA A 21 -2.24 9.21 9.97
N GLY A 22 -0.90 9.13 9.88
CA GLY A 22 -0.20 8.99 8.62
C GLY A 22 -0.89 7.91 7.82
N ASN A 23 -1.41 8.28 6.65
CA ASN A 23 -2.27 7.45 5.83
C ASN A 23 -1.49 6.22 5.35
N TRP A 24 -1.38 5.19 6.18
CA TRP A 24 -0.60 3.99 5.88
C TRP A 24 -1.53 2.97 5.26
N SER A 25 -1.67 3.05 3.93
CA SER A 25 -2.34 2.03 3.13
C SER A 25 -1.80 0.65 3.49
N VAL A 26 -2.69 -0.33 3.64
CA VAL A 26 -2.38 -1.73 3.96
C VAL A 26 -1.41 -2.34 2.93
N VAL A 27 -1.37 -1.75 1.73
CA VAL A 27 -0.37 -2.02 0.69
C VAL A 27 0.20 -0.73 0.14
N LYS A 28 1.52 -0.70 -0.01
CA LYS A 28 2.26 0.33 -0.76
C LYS A 28 3.00 -0.35 -1.91
N VAL A 29 2.91 0.24 -3.10
CA VAL A 29 3.58 -0.29 -4.29
C VAL A 29 4.45 0.80 -4.90
N HIS A 30 5.69 0.46 -5.18
CA HIS A 30 6.64 1.28 -5.92
C HIS A 30 7.18 0.46 -7.09
N CYS A 31 7.48 1.10 -8.21
CA CYS A 31 8.06 0.41 -9.36
C CYS A 31 8.94 1.33 -10.20
N SER A 32 9.81 0.69 -10.97
CA SER A 32 10.51 1.29 -12.10
C SER A 32 10.31 0.42 -13.34
N TYR A 33 10.97 0.78 -14.44
CA TYR A 33 11.02 -0.05 -15.65
C TYR A 33 11.53 -1.47 -15.38
N PHE A 34 12.40 -1.65 -14.39
CA PHE A 34 13.12 -2.91 -14.18
C PHE A 34 12.70 -3.65 -12.93
N TRP A 35 12.07 -3.00 -11.96
CA TRP A 35 11.75 -3.61 -10.67
C TRP A 35 10.36 -3.22 -10.17
N PHE A 36 9.80 -4.10 -9.34
CA PHE A 36 8.53 -3.97 -8.68
C PHE A 36 8.73 -4.23 -7.18
N CYS A 37 8.28 -3.29 -6.36
CA CYS A 37 8.35 -3.37 -4.91
C CYS A 37 6.94 -3.24 -4.32
N ALA A 38 6.49 -4.25 -3.58
CA ALA A 38 5.26 -4.18 -2.80
C ALA A 38 5.57 -4.37 -1.32
N LYS A 39 5.14 -3.42 -0.49
CA LYS A 39 5.19 -3.49 0.97
C LYS A 39 3.78 -3.65 1.51
N ILE A 40 3.51 -4.75 2.20
CA ILE A 40 2.16 -5.10 2.70
C ILE A 40 2.16 -5.30 4.21
N LYS A 41 1.01 -5.09 4.85
CA LYS A 41 0.79 -5.53 6.23
C LYS A 41 0.37 -7.01 6.27
N PRO A 42 0.66 -7.74 7.37
CA PRO A 42 0.18 -9.12 7.57
C PRO A 42 -1.35 -9.23 7.58
N THR A 43 -2.03 -8.12 7.87
CA THR A 43 -3.51 -7.99 7.90
C THR A 43 -4.07 -7.51 6.56
N LEU A 44 -3.47 -7.93 5.44
CA LEU A 44 -3.90 -7.50 4.11
C LEU A 44 -5.35 -7.88 3.82
N PHE A 45 -5.68 -9.13 4.13
CA PHE A 45 -7.01 -9.68 3.96
C PHE A 45 -7.81 -9.50 5.25
N HIS A 46 -9.10 -9.20 5.11
CA HIS A 46 -9.97 -8.94 6.25
C HIS A 46 -10.07 -10.19 7.16
N ASN A 47 -9.96 -10.00 8.48
CA ASN A 47 -9.97 -11.04 9.50
C ASN A 47 -8.90 -12.14 9.34
N LEU A 48 -7.80 -11.82 8.66
CA LEU A 48 -6.72 -12.76 8.40
C LEU A 48 -5.38 -12.14 8.78
N TYR A 49 -4.56 -12.89 9.51
CA TYR A 49 -3.17 -12.55 9.78
C TYR A 49 -2.29 -13.57 9.07
N MET A 50 -1.52 -13.12 8.09
CA MET A 50 -0.64 -13.98 7.30
C MET A 50 0.73 -14.08 7.95
N ASN A 51 1.29 -15.27 8.03
CA ASN A 51 2.73 -15.40 8.26
C ASN A 51 3.52 -15.10 6.97
N PRO A 52 4.81 -14.74 7.05
CA PRO A 52 5.62 -14.40 5.87
C PRO A 52 5.74 -15.55 4.86
N ASP A 53 5.65 -16.79 5.32
CA ASP A 53 5.70 -18.02 4.52
C ASP A 53 4.34 -18.43 3.93
N GLU A 54 3.27 -17.74 4.30
CA GLU A 54 1.92 -17.96 3.77
C GLU A 54 1.52 -16.92 2.70
N VAL A 55 2.42 -15.98 2.38
CA VAL A 55 2.15 -14.89 1.45
C VAL A 55 3.18 -14.80 0.33
N PHE A 56 2.69 -14.63 -0.89
CA PHE A 56 3.50 -14.70 -2.10
C PHE A 56 3.13 -13.63 -3.11
N LEU A 57 4.06 -13.30 -4.00
CA LEU A 57 3.85 -12.43 -5.16
C LEU A 57 3.72 -13.26 -6.43
N GLY A 58 2.63 -13.05 -7.18
CA GLY A 58 2.39 -13.60 -8.51
C GLY A 58 2.57 -15.11 -8.58
N ASP A 59 3.63 -15.56 -9.24
CA ASP A 59 3.99 -16.98 -9.42
C ASP A 59 4.69 -17.58 -8.18
N ASP A 60 4.10 -17.36 -7.00
CA ASP A 60 4.53 -17.92 -5.71
C ASP A 60 5.94 -17.47 -5.26
N CYS A 61 6.34 -16.25 -5.61
CA CYS A 61 7.57 -15.65 -5.09
C CYS A 61 7.43 -15.24 -3.61
N SER A 62 8.38 -15.64 -2.78
CA SER A 62 8.36 -15.42 -1.33
C SER A 62 8.57 -13.96 -0.91
N VAL A 63 8.33 -13.65 0.36
CA VAL A 63 8.75 -12.38 0.97
C VAL A 63 10.27 -12.23 0.86
N THR A 64 10.75 -11.08 0.39
CA THR A 64 12.20 -10.80 0.28
C THR A 64 12.76 -10.20 1.56
N TYR A 65 11.95 -9.44 2.28
CA TYR A 65 12.36 -8.81 3.54
C TYR A 65 11.17 -8.62 4.49
N VAL A 66 11.37 -8.93 5.77
CA VAL A 66 10.44 -8.61 6.85
C VAL A 66 10.99 -7.39 7.58
N SER A 67 10.28 -6.27 7.44
CA SER A 67 10.69 -5.00 8.03
C SER A 67 10.45 -4.93 9.54
N PRO A 68 11.17 -4.07 10.29
CA PRO A 68 11.04 -3.97 11.74
C PRO A 68 9.64 -3.51 12.19
N ASP A 69 8.92 -2.80 11.32
CA ASP A 69 7.52 -2.42 11.50
C ASP A 69 6.54 -3.54 11.11
N ALA A 70 6.99 -4.79 11.08
CA ALA A 70 6.23 -6.00 10.78
C ALA A 70 5.50 -6.00 9.43
N HIS A 71 6.00 -5.27 8.43
CA HIS A 71 5.50 -5.38 7.06
C HIS A 71 6.36 -6.32 6.25
N TYR A 72 5.74 -6.94 5.26
CA TYR A 72 6.39 -7.82 4.31
C TYR A 72 6.68 -7.07 3.03
N GLU A 73 7.92 -7.16 2.57
CA GLU A 73 8.39 -6.57 1.34
C GLU A 73 8.63 -7.66 0.30
N PHE A 74 8.16 -7.39 -0.91
CA PHE A 74 8.46 -8.16 -2.11
C PHE A 74 9.20 -7.24 -3.06
N PHE A 75 10.48 -7.48 -3.28
CA PHE A 75 11.31 -6.73 -4.23
C PHE A 75 11.81 -7.66 -5.34
N TYR A 76 11.26 -7.51 -6.54
CA TYR A 76 11.58 -8.38 -7.68
C TYR A 76 11.76 -7.59 -8.98
N TYR A 77 12.49 -8.18 -9.92
CA TYR A 77 12.58 -7.65 -11.27
C TYR A 77 11.23 -7.78 -12.00
N SER A 78 10.92 -6.82 -12.89
CA SER A 78 9.65 -6.74 -13.61
C SER A 78 9.38 -7.91 -14.57
N ASN A 79 10.39 -8.73 -14.87
CA ASN A 79 10.30 -9.94 -15.69
C ASN A 79 10.30 -11.25 -14.88
N LYS A 80 10.09 -11.18 -13.56
CA LYS A 80 10.02 -12.31 -12.64
C LYS A 80 8.65 -12.35 -11.96
N CYS A 81 8.36 -13.46 -11.27
CA CYS A 81 7.21 -13.58 -10.35
C CYS A 81 5.86 -13.27 -10.99
N GLY A 82 5.66 -13.64 -12.27
CA GLY A 82 4.40 -13.38 -12.98
C GLY A 82 4.04 -11.91 -13.14
N ILE A 83 5.00 -10.98 -13.02
CA ILE A 83 4.75 -9.55 -13.21
C ILE A 83 4.50 -9.28 -14.70
N ILE A 84 3.32 -8.76 -15.01
CA ILE A 84 2.89 -8.42 -16.35
C ILE A 84 3.25 -6.95 -16.61
N THR A 85 4.06 -6.72 -17.64
CA THR A 85 4.38 -5.37 -18.13
C THR A 85 3.48 -5.02 -19.30
N LYS A 86 2.73 -3.91 -19.19
CA LYS A 86 1.94 -3.33 -20.28
C LYS A 86 2.50 -1.96 -20.63
N THR A 87 2.86 -1.79 -21.90
CA THR A 87 3.36 -0.52 -22.42
C THR A 87 2.26 0.22 -23.16
N PHE A 88 2.11 1.49 -22.84
CA PHE A 88 1.32 2.47 -23.58
C PHE A 88 2.29 3.55 -24.09
N GLN A 89 1.79 4.55 -24.84
CA GLN A 89 2.64 5.57 -25.47
C GLN A 89 3.65 6.19 -24.48
N GLU A 90 3.12 6.78 -23.40
CA GLU A 90 3.92 7.49 -22.39
C GLU A 90 3.88 6.84 -21.02
N THR A 91 3.20 5.71 -20.88
CA THR A 91 3.05 5.03 -19.59
C THR A 91 3.42 3.57 -19.66
N LEU A 92 3.96 3.06 -18.57
CA LEU A 92 4.23 1.65 -18.36
C LEU A 92 3.47 1.20 -17.12
N LEU A 93 2.68 0.15 -17.25
CA LEU A 93 1.89 -0.42 -16.17
C LEU A 93 2.46 -1.80 -15.84
N LEU A 94 2.92 -1.97 -14.60
CA LEU A 94 3.25 -3.26 -14.03
C LEU A 94 2.05 -3.77 -13.23
N GLN A 95 1.62 -5.01 -13.49
CA GLN A 95 0.53 -5.67 -12.75
C GLN A 95 0.96 -7.04 -12.26
N THR A 96 0.58 -7.38 -11.04
CA THR A 96 0.71 -8.72 -10.47
C THR A 96 -0.34 -8.87 -9.37
N LYS A 97 -0.19 -9.86 -8.50
CA LYS A 97 -1.08 -10.13 -7.37
C LYS A 97 -0.30 -10.55 -6.14
N ILE A 98 -0.84 -10.25 -4.97
CA ILE A 98 -0.45 -10.86 -3.71
C ILE A 98 -1.36 -12.07 -3.50
N LYS A 99 -0.77 -13.24 -3.24
CA LYS A 99 -1.47 -14.48 -2.94
C LYS A 99 -1.26 -14.84 -1.47
N TYR A 100 -2.33 -15.20 -0.79
CA TYR A 100 -2.29 -15.90 0.48
C TYR A 100 -2.62 -17.37 0.25
N ILE A 101 -1.83 -18.25 0.84
CA ILE A 101 -2.06 -19.70 0.87
C ILE A 101 -1.87 -20.16 2.31
N SER A 102 -2.95 -20.64 2.94
CA SER A 102 -2.87 -21.12 4.31
C SER A 102 -1.92 -22.31 4.44
N SER A 103 -1.10 -22.31 5.48
CA SER A 103 -0.26 -23.46 5.84
C SER A 103 -1.07 -24.62 6.47
N ASN A 104 -2.21 -24.31 7.09
CA ASN A 104 -2.97 -25.25 7.93
C ASN A 104 -4.37 -25.58 7.39
N SER A 105 -4.83 -24.89 6.35
CA SER A 105 -6.13 -25.11 5.72
C SER A 105 -6.01 -25.11 4.18
N ARG A 106 -7.14 -25.20 3.49
CA ARG A 106 -7.23 -25.04 2.03
C ARG A 106 -7.61 -23.62 1.62
N ASP A 107 -7.57 -22.68 2.56
CA ASP A 107 -7.97 -21.29 2.31
C ASP A 107 -6.90 -20.57 1.48
N THR A 108 -7.36 -19.84 0.48
CA THR A 108 -6.52 -19.02 -0.39
C THR A 108 -7.20 -17.69 -0.64
N ALA A 109 -6.44 -16.62 -0.77
CA ALA A 109 -6.95 -15.32 -1.16
C ALA A 109 -5.98 -14.62 -2.11
N GLU A 110 -6.50 -13.75 -2.98
CA GLU A 110 -5.67 -13.01 -3.92
C GLU A 110 -6.06 -11.53 -3.91
N MET A 111 -5.07 -10.65 -4.02
CA MET A 111 -5.29 -9.22 -4.19
C MET A 111 -4.46 -8.68 -5.36
N PRO A 112 -5.09 -8.12 -6.40
CA PRO A 112 -4.35 -7.52 -7.50
C PRO A 112 -3.60 -6.28 -7.02
N VAL A 113 -2.37 -6.12 -7.49
CA VAL A 113 -1.53 -4.95 -7.23
C VAL A 113 -0.94 -4.46 -8.54
N SER A 114 -0.88 -3.14 -8.69
CA SER A 114 -0.37 -2.52 -9.90
C SER A 114 0.38 -1.24 -9.60
N CYS A 115 1.29 -0.88 -10.50
CA CYS A 115 2.04 0.35 -10.43
C CYS A 115 2.21 0.94 -11.83
N VAL A 116 2.00 2.25 -11.95
CA VAL A 116 2.07 2.99 -13.20
C VAL A 116 3.29 3.89 -13.15
N ILE A 117 4.11 3.81 -14.19
CA ILE A 117 5.23 4.69 -14.45
C ILE A 117 4.84 5.59 -15.61
N THR A 118 4.91 6.89 -15.42
CA THR A 118 4.81 7.88 -16.51
C THR A 118 6.21 8.23 -16.98
N LYS A 119 6.43 8.26 -18.30
CA LYS A 119 7.61 8.92 -18.87
C LYS A 119 7.46 10.40 -18.54
N GLN A 120 8.36 10.96 -17.73
CA GLN A 120 8.47 12.41 -17.65
C GLN A 120 8.90 12.89 -19.03
N ALA A 121 8.08 13.72 -19.66
CA ALA A 121 8.55 14.57 -20.74
C ALA A 121 9.59 15.52 -20.13
N CYS A 122 10.85 15.38 -20.55
CA CYS A 122 11.89 16.36 -20.22
C CYS A 122 11.60 17.70 -20.90
#